data_AF-A0A8H7ZPF5-F1
#
_entry.id   AF-A0A8H7ZPF5-F1
#
_cell.length_a   1.000
_cell.length_b   1.000
_cell.length_c   1.000
_cell.angle_alpha   90.00
_cell.angle_beta   90.00
_cell.angle_gamma   90.00
#
_symmetry.space_group_name_H-M   'P 1'
#
loop_
_entity.id
_entity.type
_entity.pdbx_description
1 polymer ?
#
loop_
_entity_poly.entity_id
_entity_poly.type
_entity_poly.pdbx_seq_one_letter_code
_entity_poly.pdbx_strand_id
1 'polypeptide(L)'
;MFTDESSAIRLKAVTSLGTIVRRSGLLVEVEQVQQMLAAVEDAHQNIRAEAYQVFGVVTASNVDCLRFLIERLFHFMIVRPEDRLLVYEALGKIGRSHFAMIGTEPMIDELFMWDRNFLPREHSTEDQFHVAKLIMLFNAACVQPAVLNMLPPYALDQYGYVRAMFGNIVPEVEAGLTKPDSFGLSRTATDQKVAVADVLARGTPRREGCTPHLLGERLFSTSETFRVQFSAFLCLSREVPGGAGISPVPF
;
A
#
# COMPACT_ATOMS: atom_id res chain seq x y z
N MET A 1 21.58 20.15 3.19
CA MET A 1 21.65 19.45 4.50
C MET A 1 21.53 17.94 4.36
N PHE A 2 20.63 17.41 3.52
CA PHE A 2 20.55 15.95 3.27
C PHE A 2 21.76 15.37 2.54
N THR A 3 22.58 16.21 1.91
CA THR A 3 23.80 15.82 1.19
C THR A 3 25.07 16.30 1.89
N ASP A 4 25.00 16.57 3.19
CA ASP A 4 26.13 17.03 3.98
C ASP A 4 27.20 15.93 4.11
N GLU A 5 28.47 16.30 4.23
CA GLU A 5 29.58 15.35 4.41
C GLU A 5 29.43 14.54 5.70
N SER A 6 28.88 15.15 6.75
CA SER A 6 28.73 14.52 8.05
C SER A 6 27.43 13.70 8.13
N SER A 7 27.58 12.38 8.28
CA SER A 7 26.44 11.47 8.48
C SER A 7 25.59 11.82 9.71
N ALA A 8 26.21 12.40 10.75
CA ALA A 8 25.51 12.87 11.94
C ALA A 8 24.60 14.08 11.64
N ILE A 9 25.03 14.98 10.77
CA ILE A 9 24.22 16.14 10.34
C ILE A 9 23.07 15.66 9.46
N ARG A 10 23.34 14.75 8.52
CA ARG A 10 22.31 14.16 7.66
C ARG A 10 21.23 13.44 8.47
N LEU A 11 21.62 12.59 9.43
CA LEU A 11 20.67 11.91 10.33
C LEU A 11 19.82 12.91 11.11
N LYS A 12 20.45 13.92 11.73
CA LYS A 12 19.72 14.96 12.48
C LYS A 12 18.75 15.73 11.60
N ALA A 13 19.10 16.01 10.34
CA ALA A 13 18.23 16.68 9.39
C ALA A 13 16.97 15.83 9.10
N VAL A 14 17.13 14.53 8.82
CA VAL A 14 16.01 13.61 8.56
C VAL A 14 15.13 13.46 9.79
N THR A 15 15.71 13.22 10.96
CA THR A 15 14.95 13.09 12.21
C THR A 15 14.20 14.38 12.54
N SER A 16 14.82 15.54 12.36
CA SER A 16 14.17 16.84 12.58
C SER A 16 13.00 17.03 11.61
N LEU A 17 13.19 16.73 10.33
CA LEU A 17 12.10 16.76 9.35
C LEU A 17 10.94 15.86 9.77
N GLY A 18 11.24 14.63 10.20
CA GLY A 18 10.24 13.71 10.72
C GLY A 18 9.45 14.26 11.91
N THR A 19 10.11 14.98 12.83
CA THR A 19 9.41 15.63 13.95
C THR A 19 8.52 16.78 13.50
N ILE A 20 8.92 17.54 12.49
CA ILE A 20 8.13 18.65 11.94
C ILE A 20 6.89 18.08 11.25
N VAL A 21 7.08 17.14 10.31
CA VAL A 21 5.98 16.54 9.53
C VAL A 21 4.92 15.92 10.44
N ARG A 22 5.33 15.16 11.47
CA ARG A 22 4.39 14.55 12.43
C ARG A 22 3.59 15.57 13.24
N ARG A 23 4.13 16.76 13.51
CA ARG A 23 3.47 17.79 14.31
C ARG A 23 2.62 18.74 13.47
N SER A 24 3.08 19.09 12.28
CA SER A 24 2.44 20.12 11.47
C SER A 24 1.46 19.56 10.43
N GLY A 25 1.54 18.26 10.09
CA GLY A 25 0.72 17.70 9.01
C GLY A 25 1.00 18.40 7.68
N LEU A 26 2.27 18.69 7.39
CA LEU A 26 2.67 19.47 6.22
C LEU A 26 2.26 18.74 4.94
N LEU A 27 1.57 19.46 4.05
CA LEU A 27 1.26 18.99 2.70
C LEU A 27 2.50 19.12 1.84
N VAL A 28 2.98 17.98 1.33
CA VAL A 28 4.20 17.88 0.55
C VAL A 28 3.86 17.80 -0.94
N GLU A 29 4.55 18.62 -1.73
CA GLU A 29 4.48 18.60 -3.21
C GLU A 29 5.56 17.68 -3.81
N VAL A 30 5.42 17.34 -5.10
CA VAL A 30 6.36 16.44 -5.82
C VAL A 30 7.83 16.88 -5.70
N GLU A 31 8.12 18.17 -5.85
CA GLU A 31 9.49 18.70 -5.77
C GLU A 31 10.10 18.48 -4.37
N GLN A 32 9.30 18.67 -3.32
CA GLN A 32 9.74 18.48 -1.95
C GLN A 32 9.97 16.99 -1.67
N VAL A 33 9.10 16.10 -2.19
CA VAL A 33 9.34 14.65 -2.15
C VAL A 33 10.67 14.32 -2.81
N GLN A 34 10.96 14.85 -4.01
CA GLN A 34 12.22 14.62 -4.71
C GLN A 34 13.45 15.02 -3.88
N GLN A 35 13.39 16.18 -3.22
CA GLN A 35 14.48 16.62 -2.34
C GLN A 35 14.66 15.69 -1.13
N MET A 36 13.55 15.19 -0.56
CA MET A 36 13.58 14.25 0.56
C MET A 36 14.09 12.86 0.14
N LEU A 37 13.87 12.45 -1.11
CA LEU A 37 14.33 11.16 -1.62
C LEU A 37 15.85 11.02 -1.61
N ALA A 38 16.59 12.13 -1.67
CA ALA A 38 18.05 12.12 -1.50
C ALA A 38 18.49 11.48 -0.16
N ALA A 39 17.68 11.58 0.90
CA ALA A 39 17.95 10.93 2.18
C ALA A 39 17.73 9.40 2.15
N VAL A 40 16.88 8.92 1.23
CA VAL A 40 16.68 7.48 1.00
C VAL A 40 17.88 6.92 0.28
N GLU A 41 18.55 7.68 -0.57
CA GLU A 41 19.75 7.25 -1.32
C GLU A 41 21.04 7.22 -0.49
N ASP A 42 20.96 7.46 0.82
CA ASP A 42 22.13 7.50 1.71
C ASP A 42 22.88 6.16 1.81
N ALA A 43 24.21 6.23 1.93
CA ALA A 43 25.06 5.07 2.16
C ALA A 43 24.73 4.35 3.49
N HIS A 44 24.33 5.08 4.54
CA HIS A 44 24.06 4.50 5.85
C HIS A 44 22.61 4.08 6.02
N GLN A 45 22.40 2.78 6.31
CA GLN A 45 21.06 2.21 6.51
C GLN A 45 20.25 2.92 7.60
N ASN A 46 20.87 3.39 8.67
CA ASN A 46 20.16 4.10 9.75
C ASN A 46 19.48 5.39 9.26
N ILE A 47 20.14 6.13 8.36
CA ILE A 47 19.59 7.35 7.78
C ILE A 47 18.43 7.00 6.83
N ARG A 48 18.60 5.95 6.03
CA ARG A 48 17.55 5.45 5.14
C ARG A 48 16.31 4.99 5.90
N ALA A 49 16.49 4.23 6.96
CA ALA A 49 15.41 3.77 7.82
C ALA A 49 14.60 4.95 8.37
N GLU A 50 15.27 5.96 8.92
CA GLU A 50 14.61 7.19 9.36
C GLU A 50 13.89 7.91 8.20
N ALA A 51 14.49 7.96 7.01
CA ALA A 51 13.87 8.57 5.84
C ALA A 51 12.56 7.85 5.46
N TYR A 52 12.54 6.52 5.41
CA TYR A 52 11.32 5.73 5.17
C TYR A 52 10.25 5.99 6.26
N GLN A 53 10.66 6.13 7.51
CA GLN A 53 9.75 6.51 8.61
C GLN A 53 9.13 7.89 8.38
N VAL A 54 9.88 8.85 7.82
CA VAL A 54 9.35 10.16 7.43
C VAL A 54 8.34 10.03 6.29
N PHE A 55 8.64 9.28 5.22
CA PHE A 55 7.70 9.09 4.11
C PHE A 55 6.39 8.42 4.53
N GLY A 56 6.42 7.52 5.52
CA GLY A 56 5.22 6.92 6.08
C GLY A 56 4.24 7.92 6.70
N VAL A 57 4.72 9.07 7.19
CA VAL A 57 3.91 10.08 7.91
C VAL A 57 3.68 11.37 7.12
N VAL A 58 4.32 11.52 5.97
CA VAL A 58 4.09 12.63 5.04
C VAL A 58 2.65 12.59 4.53
N THR A 59 2.06 13.76 4.30
CA THR A 59 0.78 13.90 3.61
C THR A 59 1.03 14.52 2.24
N ALA A 60 0.73 13.79 1.17
CA ALA A 60 0.84 14.28 -0.20
C ALA A 60 -0.25 15.33 -0.49
N SER A 61 0.09 16.36 -1.25
CA SER A 61 -0.84 17.43 -1.65
C SER A 61 -1.93 16.95 -2.61
N ASN A 62 -1.59 16.03 -3.51
CA ASN A 62 -2.44 15.55 -4.59
C ASN A 62 -2.14 14.08 -4.93
N VAL A 63 -3.02 13.48 -5.75
CA VAL A 63 -2.90 12.08 -6.18
C VAL A 63 -1.64 11.84 -7.00
N ASP A 64 -1.22 12.80 -7.83
CA ASP A 64 0.00 12.68 -8.65
C ASP A 64 1.27 12.64 -7.79
N CYS A 65 1.31 13.38 -6.69
CA CYS A 65 2.40 13.36 -5.71
C CYS A 65 2.45 12.03 -4.97
N LEU A 66 1.30 11.52 -4.55
CA LEU A 66 1.20 10.20 -3.95
C LEU A 66 1.65 9.10 -4.91
N ARG A 67 1.22 9.17 -6.17
CA ARG A 67 1.61 8.27 -7.24
C ARG A 67 3.13 8.28 -7.46
N PHE A 68 3.71 9.47 -7.60
CA PHE A 68 5.16 9.66 -7.72
C PHE A 68 5.91 9.05 -6.52
N LEU A 69 5.41 9.26 -5.30
CA LEU A 69 6.01 8.69 -4.09
C LEU A 69 5.98 7.15 -4.12
N ILE A 70 4.83 6.55 -4.47
CA ILE A 70 4.68 5.09 -4.54
C ILE A 70 5.62 4.49 -5.59
N GLU A 71 5.71 5.08 -6.78
CA GLU A 71 6.63 4.63 -7.83
C GLU A 71 8.08 4.65 -7.36
N ARG A 72 8.48 5.73 -6.69
CA ARG A 72 9.84 5.88 -6.18
C ARG A 72 10.14 4.86 -5.08
N LEU A 73 9.18 4.58 -4.20
CA LEU A 73 9.33 3.52 -3.20
C LEU A 73 9.50 2.13 -3.83
N PHE A 74 8.72 1.80 -4.86
CA PHE A 74 8.91 0.55 -5.60
C PHE A 74 10.26 0.52 -6.33
N HIS A 75 10.73 1.64 -6.86
CA HIS A 75 12.06 1.71 -7.43
C HIS A 75 13.16 1.41 -6.42
N PHE A 76 13.07 1.93 -5.20
CA PHE A 76 14.04 1.58 -4.17
C PHE A 76 13.96 0.12 -3.73
N MET A 77 12.81 -0.56 -3.85
CA MET A 77 12.75 -2.01 -3.61
C MET A 77 13.57 -2.81 -4.64
N ILE A 78 13.66 -2.34 -5.88
CA ILE A 78 14.45 -3.00 -6.95
C ILE A 78 15.92 -2.72 -6.75
N VAL A 79 16.26 -1.44 -6.57
CA VAL A 79 17.65 -1.00 -6.45
C VAL A 79 18.28 -1.53 -5.17
N ARG A 80 17.50 -1.66 -4.09
CA ARG A 80 17.96 -2.12 -2.77
C ARG A 80 16.96 -3.08 -2.13
N PRO A 81 17.03 -4.38 -2.47
CA PRO A 81 16.17 -5.40 -1.88
C PRO A 81 16.37 -5.56 -0.36
N GLU A 82 17.52 -5.14 0.18
CA GLU A 82 17.79 -5.13 1.62
C GLU A 82 16.87 -4.20 2.42
N ASP A 83 16.37 -3.12 1.80
CA ASP A 83 15.50 -2.14 2.46
C ASP A 83 14.00 -2.49 2.29
N ARG A 84 13.68 -3.64 1.70
CA ARG A 84 12.30 -4.04 1.34
C ARG A 84 11.31 -3.97 2.50
N LEU A 85 11.72 -4.42 3.69
CA LEU A 85 10.87 -4.38 4.88
C LEU A 85 10.55 -2.94 5.31
N LEU A 86 11.53 -2.03 5.20
CA LEU A 86 11.34 -0.61 5.50
C LEU A 86 10.36 0.03 4.51
N VAL A 87 10.41 -0.38 3.24
CA VAL A 87 9.45 0.05 2.23
C VAL A 87 8.04 -0.46 2.53
N TYR A 88 7.88 -1.72 2.94
CA TYR A 88 6.59 -2.26 3.34
C TYR A 88 5.98 -1.51 4.53
N GLU A 89 6.80 -1.17 5.53
CA GLU A 89 6.36 -0.34 6.66
C GLU A 89 5.93 1.05 6.21
N ALA A 90 6.71 1.71 5.35
CA ALA A 90 6.38 3.02 4.82
C ALA A 90 5.07 2.99 4.01
N LEU A 91 4.90 2.02 3.11
CA LEU A 91 3.70 1.84 2.30
C LEU A 91 2.48 1.49 3.16
N GLY A 92 2.63 0.70 4.22
CA GLY A 92 1.58 0.44 5.18
C GLY A 92 1.09 1.73 5.85
N LYS A 93 2.02 2.61 6.27
CA LYS A 93 1.67 3.91 6.87
C LYS A 93 1.05 4.87 5.85
N ILE A 94 1.58 4.93 4.62
CA ILE A 94 1.02 5.69 3.50
C ILE A 94 -0.42 5.25 3.21
N GLY A 95 -0.68 3.94 3.22
CA GLY A 95 -2.01 3.35 3.10
C GLY A 95 -3.00 3.93 4.11
N ARG A 96 -2.59 4.03 5.39
CA ARG A 96 -3.43 4.60 6.45
C ARG A 96 -3.62 6.10 6.34
N SER A 97 -2.60 6.85 5.95
CA SER A 97 -2.68 8.32 5.87
C SER A 97 -3.41 8.82 4.62
N HIS A 98 -3.31 8.10 3.50
CA HIS A 98 -3.88 8.51 2.21
C HIS A 98 -5.07 7.64 1.77
N PHE A 99 -5.80 7.05 2.72
CA PHE A 99 -6.90 6.13 2.43
C PHE A 99 -7.93 6.70 1.44
N ALA A 100 -8.23 8.01 1.53
CA ALA A 100 -9.20 8.67 0.66
C ALA A 100 -8.72 8.79 -0.81
N MET A 101 -7.41 8.93 -1.03
CA MET A 101 -6.83 8.99 -2.38
C MET A 101 -6.61 7.58 -2.96
N ILE A 102 -6.14 6.65 -2.11
CA ILE A 102 -5.85 5.27 -2.50
C ILE A 102 -7.14 4.49 -2.77
N GLY A 103 -8.19 4.73 -1.98
CA GLY A 103 -9.49 4.11 -2.10
C GLY A 103 -10.35 4.63 -3.27
N THR A 104 -9.74 5.20 -4.30
CA THR A 104 -10.46 5.59 -5.51
C THR A 104 -10.31 4.49 -6.55
N GLU A 105 -11.39 4.21 -7.28
CA GLU A 105 -11.41 3.23 -8.38
C GLU A 105 -10.24 3.37 -9.37
N PRO A 106 -9.93 4.57 -9.92
CA PRO A 106 -8.82 4.70 -10.87
C PRO A 106 -7.47 4.32 -10.25
N MET A 107 -7.24 4.63 -8.98
CA MET A 107 -5.97 4.30 -8.31
C MET A 107 -5.82 2.79 -8.12
N ILE A 108 -6.89 2.09 -7.75
CA ILE A 108 -6.87 0.62 -7.59
C ILE A 108 -6.66 -0.07 -8.94
N ASP A 109 -7.40 0.37 -9.97
CA ASP A 109 -7.29 -0.18 -11.32
C ASP A 109 -5.87 0.04 -11.89
N GLU A 110 -5.27 1.21 -11.61
CA GLU A 110 -3.88 1.52 -11.95
C GLU A 110 -2.88 0.62 -11.21
N LEU A 111 -3.04 0.44 -9.89
CA LEU A 111 -2.14 -0.38 -9.07
C LEU A 111 -2.13 -1.86 -9.51
N PHE A 112 -3.28 -2.43 -9.84
CA PHE A 112 -3.38 -3.82 -10.31
C PHE A 112 -3.24 -3.97 -11.83
N MET A 113 -3.13 -2.87 -12.57
CA MET A 113 -3.27 -2.87 -14.03
C MET A 113 -4.53 -3.62 -14.48
N TRP A 114 -5.61 -3.50 -13.70
CA TRP A 114 -6.85 -4.21 -13.91
C TRP A 114 -7.72 -3.46 -14.93
N ASP A 115 -8.27 -4.18 -15.89
CA ASP A 115 -9.43 -3.75 -16.66
C ASP A 115 -10.67 -4.50 -16.17
N ARG A 116 -11.65 -3.76 -15.63
CA ARG A 116 -12.89 -4.30 -15.04
C ARG A 116 -13.76 -5.06 -16.03
N ASN A 117 -13.53 -4.90 -17.34
CA ASN A 117 -14.23 -5.66 -18.36
C ASN A 117 -13.77 -7.13 -18.43
N PHE A 118 -12.63 -7.45 -17.81
CA PHE A 118 -12.03 -8.78 -17.85
C PHE A 118 -11.89 -9.38 -16.45
N LEU A 119 -11.85 -10.72 -16.42
CA LEU A 119 -11.55 -11.45 -15.20
C LEU A 119 -10.10 -11.14 -14.78
N PRO A 120 -9.86 -10.66 -13.56
CA PRO A 120 -8.53 -10.25 -13.17
C PRO A 120 -7.63 -11.47 -13.03
N ARG A 121 -6.40 -11.37 -13.54
CA ARG A 121 -5.40 -12.41 -13.42
C ARG A 121 -4.83 -12.38 -12.00
N GLU A 122 -4.89 -13.51 -11.31
CA GLU A 122 -4.30 -13.61 -9.98
C GLU A 122 -2.77 -13.41 -10.05
N HIS A 123 -2.27 -12.51 -9.19
CA HIS A 123 -0.84 -12.28 -9.01
C HIS A 123 -0.29 -13.22 -7.94
N SER A 124 0.93 -13.71 -8.15
CA SER A 124 1.60 -14.60 -7.20
C SER A 124 1.85 -13.88 -5.87
N THR A 125 1.61 -14.56 -4.75
CA THR A 125 1.96 -14.09 -3.41
C THR A 125 3.47 -14.00 -3.17
N GLU A 126 4.28 -14.54 -4.08
CA GLU A 126 5.75 -14.43 -4.07
C GLU A 126 6.23 -13.12 -4.71
N ASP A 127 5.37 -12.45 -5.49
CA ASP A 127 5.69 -11.16 -6.10
C ASP A 127 5.70 -10.05 -5.02
N GLN A 128 6.88 -9.50 -4.79
CA GLN A 128 7.15 -8.53 -3.75
C GLN A 128 6.41 -7.21 -3.99
N PHE A 129 6.23 -6.81 -5.25
CA PHE A 129 5.47 -5.59 -5.58
C PHE A 129 3.98 -5.79 -5.33
N HIS A 130 3.47 -6.97 -5.68
CA HIS A 130 2.09 -7.33 -5.40
C HIS A 130 1.80 -7.36 -3.90
N VAL A 131 2.67 -8.00 -3.11
CA VAL A 131 2.59 -7.99 -1.65
C VAL A 131 2.62 -6.58 -1.09
N ALA A 132 3.49 -5.71 -1.60
CA ALA A 132 3.58 -4.31 -1.18
C ALA A 132 2.28 -3.52 -1.44
N LYS A 133 1.67 -3.71 -2.62
CA LYS A 133 0.35 -3.12 -2.96
C LYS A 133 -0.74 -3.61 -2.01
N LEU A 134 -0.77 -4.92 -1.73
CA LEU A 134 -1.72 -5.51 -0.79
C LEU A 134 -1.55 -4.93 0.62
N ILE A 135 -0.31 -4.83 1.12
CA ILE A 135 -0.01 -4.23 2.42
C ILE A 135 -0.56 -2.80 2.50
N MET A 136 -0.31 -1.99 1.48
CA MET A 136 -0.80 -0.61 1.40
C MET A 136 -2.34 -0.55 1.41
N LEU A 137 -2.99 -1.38 0.60
CA LEU A 137 -4.45 -1.39 0.44
C LEU A 137 -5.18 -1.92 1.68
N PHE A 138 -4.67 -2.97 2.33
CA PHE A 138 -5.25 -3.45 3.59
C PHE A 138 -5.08 -2.45 4.73
N ASN A 139 -3.97 -1.72 4.74
CA ASN A 139 -3.80 -0.62 5.68
C ASN A 139 -4.78 0.54 5.40
N ALA A 140 -5.05 0.87 4.13
CA ALA A 140 -6.09 1.83 3.77
C ALA A 140 -7.50 1.33 4.18
N ALA A 141 -7.77 0.04 3.97
CA ALA A 141 -9.03 -0.60 4.32
C ALA A 141 -9.34 -0.59 5.82
N CYS A 142 -8.30 -0.56 6.67
CA CYS A 142 -8.47 -0.40 8.11
C CYS A 142 -9.13 0.94 8.49
N VAL A 143 -8.93 1.98 7.68
CA VAL A 143 -9.56 3.30 7.90
C VAL A 143 -10.84 3.44 7.09
N GLN A 144 -10.84 2.94 5.85
CA GLN A 144 -12.00 2.94 4.95
C GLN A 144 -12.32 1.52 4.47
N PRO A 145 -13.22 0.78 5.15
CA PRO A 145 -13.55 -0.60 4.80
C PRO A 145 -14.11 -0.78 3.37
N ALA A 146 -14.71 0.28 2.80
CA ALA A 146 -15.21 0.27 1.43
C ALA A 146 -14.13 -0.04 0.38
N VAL A 147 -12.85 0.19 0.70
CA VAL A 147 -11.71 -0.18 -0.17
C VAL A 147 -11.74 -1.65 -0.54
N LEU A 148 -12.15 -2.54 0.37
CA LEU A 148 -12.15 -3.98 0.13
C LEU A 148 -13.15 -4.41 -0.94
N ASN A 149 -14.26 -3.70 -1.07
CA ASN A 149 -15.27 -3.99 -2.10
C ASN A 149 -14.79 -3.64 -3.50
N MET A 150 -13.75 -2.81 -3.61
CA MET A 150 -13.14 -2.43 -4.89
C MET A 150 -11.95 -3.34 -5.25
N LEU A 151 -11.50 -4.20 -4.33
CA LEU A 151 -10.39 -5.10 -4.61
C LEU A 151 -10.84 -6.30 -5.45
N PRO A 152 -9.92 -6.87 -6.25
CA PRO A 152 -10.16 -8.17 -6.89
C PRO A 152 -10.48 -9.24 -5.82
N PRO A 153 -11.39 -10.20 -6.12
CA PRO A 153 -11.74 -11.25 -5.16
C PRO A 153 -10.53 -12.03 -4.63
N TYR A 154 -9.57 -12.37 -5.50
CA TYR A 154 -8.35 -13.09 -5.10
C TYR A 154 -7.49 -12.32 -4.08
N ALA A 155 -7.55 -10.98 -4.07
CA ALA A 155 -6.79 -10.19 -3.12
C ALA A 155 -7.28 -10.46 -1.69
N LEU A 156 -8.58 -10.67 -1.50
CA LEU A 156 -9.17 -11.02 -0.21
C LEU A 156 -8.76 -12.42 0.25
N ASP A 157 -8.68 -13.39 -0.67
CA ASP A 157 -8.19 -14.74 -0.35
C ASP A 157 -6.73 -14.71 0.11
N GLN A 158 -5.92 -13.80 -0.46
CA GLN A 158 -4.51 -13.62 -0.12
C GLN A 158 -4.29 -12.83 1.18
N TYR A 159 -5.32 -12.20 1.75
CA TYR A 159 -5.22 -11.45 3.01
C TYR A 159 -4.65 -12.30 4.14
N GLY A 160 -5.14 -13.54 4.29
CA GLY A 160 -4.70 -14.46 5.34
C GLY A 160 -3.20 -14.74 5.28
N TYR A 161 -2.66 -14.94 4.07
CA TYR A 161 -1.24 -15.15 3.84
C TYR A 161 -0.42 -13.90 4.19
N VAL A 162 -0.80 -12.74 3.63
CA VAL A 162 -0.06 -11.48 3.84
C VAL A 162 -0.06 -11.11 5.32
N ARG A 163 -1.17 -11.31 6.03
CA ARG A 163 -1.25 -11.05 7.46
C ARG A 163 -0.42 -12.02 8.30
N ALA A 164 -0.38 -13.30 7.95
CA ALA A 164 0.48 -14.27 8.64
C ALA A 164 1.96 -13.91 8.51
N MET A 165 2.37 -13.39 7.35
CA MET A 165 3.76 -13.00 7.07
C MET A 165 4.15 -11.61 7.62
N PHE A 166 3.21 -10.65 7.59
CA PHE A 166 3.48 -9.24 7.91
C PHE A 166 2.52 -8.68 8.96
N GLY A 167 2.10 -9.49 9.94
CA GLY A 167 1.12 -9.10 10.96
C GLY A 167 1.48 -7.86 11.79
N ASN A 168 2.76 -7.49 11.82
CA ASN A 168 3.26 -6.29 12.49
C ASN A 168 2.91 -5.00 11.72
N ILE A 169 2.73 -5.12 10.41
CA ILE A 169 2.52 -4.01 9.46
C ILE A 169 1.05 -3.98 9.02
N VAL A 170 0.46 -5.14 8.78
CA VAL A 170 -0.91 -5.28 8.27
C VAL A 170 -1.89 -5.42 9.44
N PRO A 171 -2.85 -4.49 9.57
CA PRO A 171 -3.80 -4.50 10.67
C PRO A 171 -4.83 -5.63 10.53
N GLU A 172 -5.49 -5.91 11.65
CA GLU A 172 -6.78 -6.58 11.63
C GLU A 172 -7.79 -5.70 10.93
N VAL A 173 -8.33 -6.19 9.81
CA VAL A 173 -9.44 -5.53 9.15
C VAL A 173 -10.67 -6.34 9.50
N GLU A 174 -11.56 -5.75 10.30
CA GLU A 174 -12.91 -6.28 10.57
C GLU A 174 -13.79 -6.10 9.32
N ALA A 175 -13.33 -6.64 8.21
CA ALA A 175 -14.17 -6.78 7.05
C ALA A 175 -15.08 -7.96 7.29
N GLY A 176 -16.37 -7.79 7.04
CA GLY A 176 -17.28 -8.89 6.81
C GLY A 176 -16.87 -9.70 5.60
N LEU A 177 -15.73 -10.40 5.68
CA LEU A 177 -15.32 -11.53 4.87
C LEU A 177 -16.27 -12.70 5.18
N THR A 178 -17.58 -12.47 5.03
CA THR A 178 -18.49 -13.55 4.68
C THR A 178 -17.97 -14.04 3.34
N LYS A 179 -17.27 -15.17 3.35
CA LYS A 179 -17.04 -15.97 2.15
C LYS A 179 -18.30 -15.90 1.30
N PRO A 180 -18.24 -15.57 -0.01
CA PRO A 180 -19.36 -15.90 -0.87
C PRO A 180 -19.54 -17.42 -0.74
N ASP A 181 -20.73 -17.82 -0.29
CA ASP A 181 -21.08 -19.21 -0.10
C ASP A 181 -20.66 -20.01 -1.34
N SER A 182 -19.72 -20.92 -1.13
CA SER A 182 -19.31 -21.88 -2.14
C SER A 182 -20.54 -22.61 -2.65
N PHE A 183 -20.74 -22.55 -3.97
CA PHE A 183 -21.66 -23.33 -4.77
C PHE A 183 -21.90 -24.74 -4.19
N GLY A 184 -23.18 -25.09 -4.06
CA GLY A 184 -23.65 -26.22 -3.27
C GLY A 184 -23.09 -27.59 -3.64
N LEU A 185 -22.81 -28.36 -2.60
CA LEU A 185 -22.92 -29.81 -2.61
C LEU A 185 -23.78 -30.23 -1.43
N SER A 186 -24.93 -30.80 -1.79
CA SER A 186 -25.95 -31.38 -0.93
C SER A 186 -25.35 -32.25 0.18
N ARG A 187 -25.70 -31.96 1.43
CA ARG A 187 -25.79 -32.97 2.49
C ARG A 187 -27.10 -32.79 3.22
N THR A 188 -27.99 -33.73 2.93
CA THR A 188 -29.26 -33.95 3.59
C THR A 188 -29.08 -34.36 5.05
N ALA A 189 -30.11 -33.99 5.83
CA ALA A 189 -30.59 -34.62 7.06
C ALA A 189 -29.96 -34.25 8.42
N THR A 190 -30.85 -33.62 9.21
CA THR A 190 -31.12 -33.83 10.66
C THR A 190 -30.00 -33.52 11.65
N ASP A 191 -30.19 -32.47 12.47
CA ASP A 191 -30.82 -32.64 13.78
C ASP A 191 -31.26 -31.28 14.38
N GLN A 192 -32.35 -31.31 15.13
CA GLN A 192 -33.10 -30.17 15.64
C GLN A 192 -33.13 -30.29 17.17
N LYS A 193 -32.69 -29.25 17.90
CA LYS A 193 -33.03 -28.96 19.31
C LYS A 193 -32.47 -27.57 19.66
N VAL A 194 -33.26 -26.51 19.56
CA VAL A 194 -34.13 -25.92 20.62
C VAL A 194 -33.34 -25.49 21.85
N ALA A 195 -33.15 -24.16 21.99
CA ALA A 195 -33.28 -23.46 23.26
C ALA A 195 -33.73 -22.01 22.98
N VAL A 196 -34.86 -21.68 23.59
CA VAL A 196 -35.58 -20.41 23.52
C VAL A 196 -35.34 -19.70 24.85
N ALA A 197 -34.91 -18.43 24.81
CA ALA A 197 -35.02 -17.43 25.88
C ALA A 197 -34.28 -16.17 25.41
N ASP A 198 -34.64 -14.93 25.73
CA ASP A 198 -35.91 -14.31 26.09
C ASP A 198 -35.68 -12.79 25.89
N VAL A 199 -36.69 -12.14 25.34
CA VAL A 199 -37.13 -10.74 25.41
C VAL A 199 -36.27 -9.67 26.14
N LEU A 200 -36.04 -8.57 25.39
CA LEU A 200 -35.96 -7.15 25.77
C LEU A 200 -35.22 -6.72 27.06
N ALA A 201 -34.16 -5.93 26.88
CA ALA A 201 -33.89 -4.77 27.73
C ALA A 201 -33.21 -3.63 26.95
N ARG A 202 -33.62 -2.41 27.31
CA ARG A 202 -33.47 -1.13 26.62
C ARG A 202 -32.07 -0.51 26.81
N GLY A 203 -31.67 0.35 25.87
CA GLY A 203 -30.66 1.38 26.16
C GLY A 203 -29.91 1.92 24.93
N THR A 204 -30.48 2.92 24.25
CA THR A 204 -29.69 3.84 23.40
C THR A 204 -28.84 4.76 24.27
N PRO A 205 -27.73 5.32 23.73
CA PRO A 205 -27.83 6.75 23.44
C PRO A 205 -27.18 7.20 22.12
N ARG A 206 -27.70 8.36 21.69
CA ARG A 206 -27.36 9.24 20.58
C ARG A 206 -25.86 9.45 20.34
N ARG A 207 -25.49 9.57 19.06
CA ARG A 207 -24.51 10.57 18.59
C ARG A 207 -25.01 11.29 17.33
N GLU A 208 -25.05 12.59 17.47
CA GLU A 208 -25.08 13.64 16.45
C GLU A 208 -23.98 13.33 15.40
N GLY A 209 -24.19 13.42 14.09
CA GLY A 209 -24.63 14.58 13.34
C GLY A 209 -23.45 15.08 12.50
N CYS A 210 -23.15 14.42 11.37
CA CYS A 210 -22.22 14.93 10.36
C CYS A 210 -22.91 14.90 8.99
N THR A 211 -23.30 16.09 8.53
CA THR A 211 -23.76 16.37 7.16
C THR A 211 -22.60 16.28 6.17
N PRO A 212 -22.77 15.72 4.97
CA PRO A 212 -21.75 15.77 3.92
C PRO A 212 -21.85 17.08 3.14
N HIS A 213 -20.74 17.82 3.06
CA HIS A 213 -20.57 18.91 2.10
C HIS A 213 -20.07 18.33 0.77
N LEU A 214 -20.91 18.47 -0.25
CA LEU A 214 -20.62 18.19 -1.66
C LEU A 214 -19.58 19.18 -2.21
N LEU A 215 -18.52 18.65 -2.81
CA LEU A 215 -17.66 19.27 -3.81
C LEU A 215 -17.14 18.08 -4.64
N GLY A 216 -17.60 17.84 -5.86
CA GLY A 216 -17.58 18.78 -6.98
C GLY A 216 -16.63 18.16 -7.99
N GLU A 217 -17.16 17.27 -8.82
CA GLU A 217 -16.45 16.55 -9.87
C GLU A 217 -15.71 17.53 -10.79
N ARG A 218 -14.39 17.34 -10.94
CA ARG A 218 -13.67 17.75 -12.14
C ARG A 218 -12.69 16.66 -12.54
N LEU A 219 -13.03 16.09 -13.69
CA LEU A 219 -12.31 15.13 -14.52
C LEU A 219 -10.81 15.47 -14.62
N PHE A 220 -9.94 14.50 -14.34
CA PHE A 220 -8.53 14.57 -14.75
C PHE A 220 -8.15 13.31 -15.53
N SER A 221 -7.92 13.53 -16.82
CA SER A 221 -7.38 12.62 -17.80
C SER A 221 -5.85 12.65 -17.71
N THR A 222 -5.24 11.69 -16.99
CA THR A 222 -3.79 11.44 -16.99
C THR A 222 -3.41 9.95 -16.82
N SER A 223 -4.40 9.03 -16.84
CA SER A 223 -4.21 7.61 -16.48
C SER A 223 -3.28 6.81 -17.42
N GLU A 224 -3.08 7.24 -18.67
CA GLU A 224 -2.27 6.48 -19.63
C GLU A 224 -0.77 6.56 -19.37
N THR A 225 -0.25 7.69 -18.87
CA THR A 225 1.21 7.86 -18.65
C THR A 225 1.70 6.99 -17.50
N PHE A 226 0.87 6.85 -16.45
CA PHE A 226 1.17 5.98 -15.31
C PHE A 226 1.19 4.50 -15.71
N ARG A 227 0.18 4.02 -16.46
CA ARG A 227 0.13 2.62 -16.90
C ARG A 227 1.34 2.25 -17.75
N VAL A 228 1.75 3.14 -18.66
CA VAL A 228 2.91 2.89 -19.54
C VAL A 228 4.22 2.93 -18.76
N GLN A 229 4.43 3.91 -17.89
CA GLN A 229 5.66 4.00 -17.09
C GLN A 229 5.75 2.86 -16.08
N PHE A 230 4.66 2.54 -15.38
CA PHE A 230 4.61 1.45 -14.40
C PHE A 230 4.76 0.06 -15.05
N SER A 231 4.14 -0.17 -16.21
CA SER A 231 4.32 -1.41 -16.98
C SER A 231 5.73 -1.54 -17.54
N ALA A 232 6.32 -0.46 -18.08
CA ALA A 232 7.70 -0.48 -18.55
C ALA A 232 8.68 -0.72 -17.39
N PHE A 233 8.38 -0.15 -16.23
CA PHE A 233 9.14 -0.31 -14.99
C PHE A 233 9.15 -1.74 -14.45
N LEU A 234 7.98 -2.38 -14.41
CA LEU A 234 7.85 -3.79 -14.02
C LEU A 234 8.43 -4.75 -15.06
N CYS A 235 8.35 -4.43 -16.36
CA CYS A 235 8.98 -5.23 -17.42
C CYS A 235 10.52 -5.21 -17.33
N LEU A 236 11.13 -4.05 -17.07
CA LEU A 236 12.60 -3.93 -16.91
C LEU A 236 13.12 -4.72 -15.70
N SER A 237 12.30 -4.89 -14.66
CA SER A 237 12.67 -5.66 -13.46
C SER A 237 12.58 -7.18 -13.65
N ARG A 238 12.03 -7.63 -14.79
CA ARG A 238 11.86 -9.06 -15.12
C ARG A 238 12.99 -9.61 -15.98
N GLU A 239 13.87 -8.75 -16.49
CA GLU A 239 15.09 -9.14 -17.20
C GLU A 239 16.25 -9.28 -16.21
N VAL A 240 16.27 -10.40 -15.47
CA VAL A 240 17.51 -10.92 -14.89
C VAL A 240 18.12 -11.86 -15.93
N PRO A 241 19.26 -11.53 -16.57
CA PRO A 241 19.97 -12.51 -17.37
C PRO A 241 20.67 -13.50 -16.42
N GLY A 242 19.98 -14.61 -16.12
CA GLY A 242 20.60 -15.80 -15.56
C GLY A 242 21.62 -16.35 -16.56
N GLY A 243 22.89 -16.35 -16.16
CA GLY A 243 24.02 -16.65 -17.03
C GLY A 243 24.23 -18.11 -17.40
N ALA A 244 25.12 -18.32 -18.37
CA ALA A 244 25.99 -19.49 -18.49
C ALA A 244 27.04 -19.21 -19.59
N GLY A 245 28.32 -19.48 -19.31
CA GLY A 245 29.33 -19.59 -20.36
C GLY A 245 30.73 -19.06 -20.04
N ILE A 246 31.31 -19.41 -18.89
CA ILE A 246 32.78 -19.38 -18.73
C ILE A 246 33.32 -20.71 -19.27
N SER A 247 34.15 -20.65 -20.31
CA SER A 247 35.10 -21.71 -20.67
C SER A 247 36.27 -21.10 -21.48
N PRO A 248 37.44 -21.76 -21.57
CA PRO A 248 38.71 -21.15 -21.15
C PRO A 248 39.60 -20.68 -22.32
N VAL A 249 40.54 -19.80 -21.97
CA VAL A 249 41.60 -19.27 -22.83
C VAL A 249 42.67 -20.35 -23.09
N PRO A 250 43.15 -20.56 -24.33
CA PRO A 250 44.31 -21.41 -24.57
C PRO A 250 45.61 -20.61 -24.42
N PHE A 251 46.61 -21.26 -23.84
CA PHE A 251 48.03 -21.02 -24.14
C PHE A 251 48.42 -21.83 -25.38
#